data_AF-E6XAA8-F1
#
_entry.id   AF-E6XAA8-F1
#
_cell.length_a   1.000
_cell.length_b   1.000
_cell.length_c   1.000
_cell.angle_alpha   90.00
_cell.angle_beta   90.00
_cell.angle_gamma   90.00
#
_symmetry.space_group_name_H-M   'P 1'
#
loop_
_entity.id
_entity.type
_entity.pdbx_description
1 polymer ?
#
loop_
_entity_poly.entity_id
_entity_poly.type
_entity_poly.pdbx_seq_one_letter_code
_entity_poly.pdbx_strand_id
1 'polypeptide(L)'
;MLESLIIDLFEKVNRKTITQENIDIIVILLEENNLDDVTMVPIWFTDLFKSILQQENVPRTFYRREIHQGDITNFLAELEELINAEWNDCGEAVEVFFPNINMFVCISSEGNFYEIINQRKGLSTDA
;
A
#
# COMPACT_ATOMS: atom_id res chain seq x y z
N MET A 1 -7.18 -11.99 5.85
CA MET A 1 -6.51 -12.00 4.52
C MET A 1 -5.74 -10.71 4.29
N LEU A 2 -6.33 -9.54 4.50
CA LEU A 2 -5.61 -8.27 4.41
C LEU A 2 -4.54 -8.15 5.51
N GLU A 3 -4.89 -8.47 6.76
CA GLU A 3 -3.96 -8.54 7.90
C GLU A 3 -2.68 -9.32 7.58
N SER A 4 -2.79 -10.55 7.07
CA SER A 4 -1.63 -11.37 6.68
C SER A 4 -0.79 -10.72 5.59
N LEU A 5 -1.40 -10.02 4.63
CA LEU A 5 -0.65 -9.32 3.58
C LEU A 5 0.14 -8.14 4.15
N ILE A 6 -0.42 -7.44 5.15
CA ILE A 6 0.24 -6.32 5.82
C ILE A 6 1.38 -6.84 6.70
N ILE A 7 1.19 -7.96 7.41
CA ILE A 7 2.24 -8.63 8.18
C ILE A 7 3.40 -9.03 7.27
N ASP A 8 3.10 -9.72 6.17
CA ASP A 8 4.12 -10.13 5.20
C ASP A 8 4.83 -8.89 4.61
N LEU A 9 4.08 -7.81 4.37
CA LEU A 9 4.65 -6.57 3.83
C LEU A 9 5.60 -5.96 4.85
N PHE A 10 5.17 -5.83 6.10
CA PHE A 10 5.97 -5.32 7.20
C PHE A 10 7.30 -6.05 7.28
N GLU A 11 7.28 -7.39 7.34
CA GLU A 11 8.51 -8.15 7.49
C GLU A 11 9.44 -7.98 6.30
N LYS A 12 8.86 -7.93 5.08
CA LYS A 12 9.60 -7.77 3.84
C LYS A 12 10.24 -6.38 3.72
N VAL A 13 9.47 -5.31 3.99
CA VAL A 13 9.93 -3.92 3.82
C VAL A 13 10.77 -3.46 4.98
N ASN A 14 10.48 -3.89 6.21
CA ASN A 14 11.25 -3.50 7.40
C ASN A 14 12.46 -4.38 7.63
N ARG A 15 12.54 -5.56 6.98
CA ARG A 15 13.60 -6.57 7.20
C ARG A 15 13.74 -6.97 8.67
N LYS A 16 12.59 -7.06 9.36
CA LYS A 16 12.48 -7.39 10.77
C LYS A 16 11.34 -8.38 10.95
N THR A 17 11.46 -9.26 11.93
CA THR A 17 10.35 -10.12 12.35
C THR A 17 9.27 -9.26 13.00
N ILE A 18 8.03 -9.55 12.67
CA ILE A 18 6.88 -8.88 13.29
C ILE A 18 6.80 -9.22 14.79
N THR A 19 6.46 -8.24 15.62
CA THR A 19 6.20 -8.45 17.06
C THR A 19 4.70 -8.50 17.34
N GLN A 20 4.30 -9.05 18.49
CA GLN A 20 2.90 -9.03 18.91
C GLN A 20 2.33 -7.60 18.98
N GLU A 21 3.12 -6.64 19.48
CA GLU A 21 2.73 -5.23 19.54
C GLU A 21 2.42 -4.67 18.14
N ASN A 22 3.21 -5.02 17.13
CA ASN A 22 2.94 -4.61 15.75
C ASN A 22 1.66 -5.26 15.21
N ILE A 23 1.39 -6.53 15.54
CA ILE A 23 0.16 -7.21 15.14
C ILE A 23 -1.05 -6.51 15.77
N ASP A 24 -0.98 -6.21 17.06
CA ASP A 24 -2.06 -5.53 17.77
C ASP A 24 -2.34 -4.15 17.14
N ILE A 25 -1.30 -3.40 16.77
CA ILE A 25 -1.44 -2.15 16.02
C ILE A 25 -2.13 -2.38 14.67
N ILE A 26 -1.71 -3.36 13.87
CA ILE A 26 -2.33 -3.66 12.57
C ILE A 26 -3.82 -3.97 12.72
N VAL A 27 -4.19 -4.77 13.72
CA VAL A 27 -5.59 -5.13 13.99
C VAL A 27 -6.41 -3.88 14.32
N ILE A 28 -5.90 -3.01 15.20
CA ILE A 28 -6.56 -1.74 15.54
C ILE A 28 -6.76 -0.88 14.30
N LEU A 29 -5.72 -0.71 13.47
CA LEU A 29 -5.82 0.06 12.23
C LEU A 29 -6.88 -0.51 11.27
N LEU A 30 -6.99 -1.84 11.16
CA LEU A 30 -8.02 -2.46 10.33
C LEU A 30 -9.42 -2.20 10.88
N GLU A 31 -9.63 -2.33 12.19
CA GLU A 31 -10.92 -2.10 12.83
C GLU A 31 -11.35 -0.62 12.73
N GLU A 32 -10.46 0.33 13.04
CA GLU A 32 -10.76 1.77 12.99
C GLU A 32 -11.13 2.26 11.59
N ASN A 33 -10.61 1.60 10.55
CA ASN A 33 -10.90 1.91 9.16
C ASN A 33 -12.02 1.05 8.53
N ASN A 34 -12.67 0.17 9.30
CA ASN A 34 -13.68 -0.79 8.81
C ASN A 34 -13.14 -1.72 7.70
N LEU A 35 -11.92 -2.23 7.86
CA LEU A 35 -11.22 -3.13 6.93
C LEU A 35 -10.97 -4.53 7.54
N ASP A 36 -11.56 -4.81 8.71
CA ASP A 36 -11.54 -6.09 9.41
C ASP A 36 -12.49 -7.12 8.77
N ASP A 37 -13.56 -6.67 8.11
CA ASP A 37 -14.46 -7.50 7.30
C ASP A 37 -14.01 -7.57 5.83
N VAL A 38 -13.85 -8.79 5.31
CA VAL A 38 -13.45 -9.05 3.91
C VAL A 38 -14.39 -8.43 2.88
N THR A 39 -15.66 -8.24 3.23
CA THR A 39 -16.66 -7.63 2.34
C THR A 39 -16.47 -6.11 2.20
N MET A 40 -15.73 -5.49 3.11
CA MET A 40 -15.41 -4.06 3.10
C MET A 40 -14.08 -3.75 2.42
N VAL A 41 -13.30 -4.78 2.06
CA VAL A 41 -11.98 -4.63 1.43
C VAL A 41 -12.10 -4.81 -0.09
N PRO A 42 -11.82 -3.78 -0.90
CA PRO A 42 -11.85 -3.91 -2.35
C PRO A 42 -10.78 -4.86 -2.87
N ILE A 43 -11.13 -5.60 -3.92
CA ILE A 43 -10.24 -6.60 -4.53
C ILE A 43 -8.93 -5.94 -5.00
N TRP A 44 -9.02 -4.78 -5.65
CA TRP A 44 -7.87 -4.04 -6.18
C TRP A 44 -6.85 -3.71 -5.08
N PHE A 45 -7.32 -3.45 -3.86
CA PHE A 45 -6.47 -3.11 -2.74
C PHE A 45 -5.66 -4.32 -2.26
N THR A 46 -6.30 -5.50 -2.20
CA THR A 46 -5.59 -6.74 -1.90
C THR A 46 -4.61 -7.14 -3.00
N ASP A 47 -4.96 -6.89 -4.26
CA ASP A 47 -4.10 -7.20 -5.41
C ASP A 47 -2.90 -6.26 -5.48
N LEU A 48 -3.06 -5.00 -5.06
CA LEU A 48 -1.97 -4.05 -4.85
C LEU A 48 -0.94 -4.63 -3.87
N PHE A 49 -1.35 -5.02 -2.65
CA PHE A 49 -0.42 -5.59 -1.66
C PHE A 49 0.24 -6.88 -2.13
N LYS A 50 -0.50 -7.79 -2.77
CA LYS A 50 0.09 -9.02 -3.35
C LYS A 50 1.16 -8.69 -4.39
N SER A 51 0.90 -7.73 -5.26
CA SER A 51 1.84 -7.31 -6.32
C SER A 51 3.10 -6.68 -5.71
N ILE A 52 2.93 -5.86 -4.66
CA ILE A 52 4.04 -5.30 -3.88
C ILE A 52 4.89 -6.43 -3.27
N LEU A 53 4.25 -7.40 -2.62
CA LEU A 53 4.93 -8.56 -2.03
C LEU A 53 5.66 -9.43 -3.07
N GLN A 54 5.10 -9.56 -4.27
CA GLN A 54 5.70 -10.30 -5.37
C GLN A 54 6.77 -9.50 -6.12
N GLN A 55 6.93 -8.21 -5.80
CA GLN A 55 7.77 -7.27 -6.55
C GLN A 55 7.42 -7.27 -8.04
N GLU A 56 6.13 -7.31 -8.35
CA GLU A 56 5.63 -7.29 -9.72
C GLU A 56 5.45 -5.84 -10.20
N ASN A 57 5.90 -5.58 -11.43
CA ASN A 57 5.53 -4.34 -12.12
C ASN A 57 4.06 -4.44 -12.54
N VAL A 58 3.25 -3.52 -12.03
CA VAL A 58 1.85 -3.40 -12.44
C VAL A 58 1.71 -2.12 -13.23
N PRO A 59 1.45 -2.18 -14.55
CA PRO A 59 1.17 -0.97 -15.33
C PRO A 59 -0.07 -0.29 -14.77
N ARG A 60 -0.28 0.99 -15.12
CA ARG A 60 -1.47 1.74 -14.73
C ARG A 60 -2.76 0.93 -14.89
N THR A 61 -3.31 0.51 -13.76
CA THR A 61 -4.47 -0.38 -13.66
C THR A 61 -5.61 0.38 -13.02
N PHE A 62 -6.71 0.51 -13.77
CA PHE A 62 -7.90 1.21 -13.31
C PHE A 62 -8.77 0.31 -12.47
N TYR A 63 -9.26 0.82 -11.35
CA TYR A 63 -10.23 0.17 -10.49
C TYR A 63 -11.55 0.95 -10.48
N ARG A 64 -12.60 0.31 -9.98
CA ARG A 64 -13.86 0.98 -9.69
C ARG A 64 -13.92 1.25 -8.19
N ARG A 65 -14.31 2.46 -7.81
CA ARG A 65 -14.59 2.79 -6.42
C ARG A 65 -15.82 2.01 -5.96
N GLU A 66 -15.69 1.25 -4.88
CA GLU A 66 -16.78 0.49 -4.30
C GLU A 66 -17.45 1.36 -3.21
N ILE A 67 -18.79 1.41 -3.18
CA ILE A 67 -19.54 2.37 -2.35
C ILE A 67 -19.55 1.96 -0.87
N HIS A 68 -19.30 0.69 -0.57
CA HIS A 68 -19.36 0.11 0.78
C HIS A 68 -17.98 -0.33 1.29
N GLN A 69 -16.91 0.29 0.81
CA GLN A 69 -15.56 -0.05 1.26
C GLN A 69 -15.17 0.72 2.54
N GLY A 70 -14.29 0.14 3.35
CA GLY A 70 -13.64 0.82 4.47
C GLY A 70 -12.81 2.04 4.01
N ASP A 71 -12.33 2.84 4.97
CA ASP A 71 -11.57 4.05 4.67
C ASP A 71 -10.11 3.73 4.32
N ILE A 72 -9.89 3.36 3.06
CA ILE A 72 -8.56 3.02 2.53
C ILE A 72 -7.59 4.21 2.58
N THR A 73 -8.09 5.44 2.43
CA THR A 73 -7.21 6.62 2.39
C THR A 73 -6.65 6.89 3.78
N ASN A 74 -7.51 6.87 4.79
CA ASN A 74 -7.09 7.02 6.18
C ASN A 74 -6.18 5.85 6.61
N PHE A 75 -6.57 4.61 6.27
CA PHE A 75 -5.75 3.42 6.57
C PHE A 75 -4.34 3.50 5.97
N LEU A 76 -4.19 3.97 4.73
CA LEU A 76 -2.88 4.11 4.10
C LEU A 76 -2.00 5.14 4.82
N ALA A 77 -2.58 6.27 5.24
CA ALA A 77 -1.87 7.31 5.99
C ALA A 77 -1.42 6.83 7.37
N GLU A 78 -2.23 6.02 8.07
CA GLU A 78 -1.86 5.45 9.36
C GLU A 78 -0.84 4.31 9.22
N LEU A 79 -0.93 3.54 8.13
CA LEU A 79 0.01 2.47 7.84
C LEU A 79 1.43 3.01 7.60
N GLU A 80 1.58 4.23 7.08
CA GLU A 80 2.87 4.92 6.87
C GLU A 80 3.80 4.81 8.08
N GLU A 81 3.29 5.02 9.29
CA GLU A 81 4.11 5.01 10.50
C GLU A 81 4.68 3.62 10.82
N LEU A 82 4.03 2.57 10.32
CA LEU A 82 4.36 1.18 10.61
C LEU A 82 5.29 0.55 9.55
N ILE A 83 5.16 0.95 8.29
CA ILE A 83 5.95 0.42 7.18
C ILE A 83 7.03 1.42 6.78
N ASN A 84 8.29 0.98 6.71
CA ASN A 84 9.43 1.82 6.29
C ASN A 84 9.35 2.15 4.79
N ALA A 85 8.41 3.02 4.45
CA ALA A 85 8.09 3.56 3.14
C ALA A 85 8.11 5.09 3.22
N GLU A 86 8.43 5.72 2.10
CA GLU A 86 8.44 7.18 1.94
C GLU A 86 7.17 7.57 1.18
N TRP A 87 6.34 8.41 1.82
CA TRP A 87 5.05 8.83 1.28
C TRP A 87 5.13 10.26 0.76
N ASN A 88 4.52 10.49 -0.39
CA ASN A 88 4.46 11.79 -1.03
C ASN A 88 3.05 12.01 -1.59
N ASP A 89 2.26 12.81 -0.87
CA ASP A 89 0.93 13.24 -1.32
C ASP A 89 1.06 14.39 -2.32
N CYS A 90 0.68 14.13 -3.57
CA CYS A 90 0.72 15.08 -4.68
C CYS A 90 -0.64 15.75 -4.93
N GLY A 91 -1.61 15.59 -4.02
CA GLY A 91 -2.98 16.10 -4.12
C GLY A 91 -3.91 15.18 -4.93
N GLU A 92 -3.55 14.85 -6.17
CA GLU A 92 -4.36 13.99 -7.05
C GLU A 92 -4.01 12.49 -6.91
N ALA A 93 -2.85 12.19 -6.33
CA ALA A 93 -2.34 10.86 -6.13
C ALA A 93 -1.39 10.81 -4.93
N VAL A 94 -1.34 9.64 -4.30
CA VAL A 94 -0.36 9.29 -3.28
C VAL A 94 0.73 8.45 -3.95
N GLU A 95 1.97 8.89 -3.78
CA GLU A 95 3.15 8.16 -4.21
C GLU A 95 3.83 7.52 -2.98
N VAL A 96 4.10 6.23 -3.05
CA VAL A 96 4.71 5.46 -1.96
C VAL A 96 5.96 4.77 -2.49
N PHE A 97 7.11 5.12 -1.94
CA PHE A 97 8.37 4.47 -2.25
C PHE A 97 8.78 3.53 -1.12
N PHE A 98 9.15 2.30 -1.44
CA PHE A 98 9.63 1.29 -0.50
C PHE A 98 11.14 1.10 -0.69
N PRO A 99 12.01 1.81 0.06
CA PRO A 99 13.45 1.83 -0.21
C PRO A 99 14.10 0.45 -0.15
N ASN A 100 13.67 -0.38 0.79
CA ASN A 100 14.27 -1.69 1.06
C ASN A 100 13.95 -2.75 0.00
N ILE A 101 12.92 -2.54 -0.81
CA ILE A 101 12.56 -3.39 -1.95
C ILE A 101 12.60 -2.64 -3.30
N ASN A 102 13.06 -1.38 -3.30
CA ASN A 102 13.22 -0.52 -4.47
C ASN A 102 11.99 -0.46 -5.38
N MET A 103 10.82 -0.28 -4.77
CA MET A 103 9.55 -0.19 -5.48
C MET A 103 8.90 1.15 -5.27
N PHE A 104 8.24 1.63 -6.31
CA PHE A 104 7.40 2.81 -6.26
C PHE A 104 5.98 2.42 -6.61
N VAL A 105 5.04 2.95 -5.84
CA VAL A 105 3.61 2.73 -5.99
C VAL A 105 2.95 4.08 -6.15
N CYS A 106 2.09 4.23 -7.15
CA CYS A 106 1.23 5.38 -7.29
C CYS A 106 -0.22 4.93 -7.12
N ILE A 107 -0.99 5.63 -6.30
CA ILE A 107 -2.42 5.39 -6.08
C ILE A 107 -3.15 6.72 -6.30
N SER A 108 -4.00 6.78 -7.32
CA SER A 108 -4.84 7.96 -7.58
C SER A 108 -6.30 7.65 -7.30
N SER A 109 -6.81 8.21 -6.22
CA SER A 109 -8.24 8.13 -5.87
C SER A 109 -9.11 8.91 -6.85
N GLU A 110 -8.62 10.02 -7.41
CA GLU A 110 -9.33 10.81 -8.41
C GLU A 110 -9.33 10.11 -9.78
N GLY A 111 -8.17 9.63 -10.23
CA GLY A 111 -8.01 8.88 -11.47
C GLY A 111 -8.50 7.43 -11.40
N ASN A 112 -8.83 6.94 -10.20
CA ASN A 112 -9.18 5.55 -9.90
C ASN A 112 -8.20 4.53 -10.50
N PHE A 113 -6.90 4.74 -10.30
CA PHE A 113 -5.88 3.82 -10.78
C PHE A 113 -4.78 3.61 -9.75
N TYR A 114 -4.09 2.48 -9.87
CA TYR A 114 -2.81 2.27 -9.23
C TYR A 114 -1.76 1.80 -10.26
N GLU A 115 -0.50 2.02 -9.94
CA GLU A 115 0.66 1.59 -10.74
C GLU A 115 1.78 1.18 -9.78
N ILE A 116 2.50 0.11 -10.12
CA ILE A 116 3.67 -0.38 -9.36
C ILE A 116 4.83 -0.51 -10.33
N ILE A 117 5.95 0.13 -10.01
CA ILE A 117 7.17 0.06 -10.79
C ILE A 117 8.38 -0.25 -9.90
N ASN A 118 9.14 -1.26 -10.32
CA ASN A 118 10.48 -1.54 -9.84
C ASN A 118 11.42 -0.56 -10.53
N GLN A 119 12.19 0.19 -9.74
CA GLN A 119 13.07 1.29 -10.15
C GLN A 119 12.37 2.64 -10.37
N ARG A 120 12.94 3.67 -9.72
CA ARG A 120 12.81 5.07 -10.13
C ARG A 120 13.23 5.11 -11.60
N LYS A 121 12.30 5.28 -12.55
CA LYS A 121 12.67 5.68 -13.92
C LYS A 121 13.62 6.85 -13.73
N GLY A 122 14.85 6.70 -14.22
CA GLY A 122 15.87 7.71 -14.05
C GLY A 122 15.28 9.06 -14.42
N LEU A 123 15.27 9.99 -13.46
CA LEU A 123 15.50 11.38 -13.81
C LEU A 123 16.85 11.33 -14.52
N SER A 124 16.78 11.32 -15.85
CA SER A 124 17.90 11.66 -16.70
C SER A 124 18.45 12.96 -16.15
N THR A 125 19.58 12.88 -15.48
CA THR A 125 20.47 14.03 -15.45
C THR A 125 21.04 14.06 -16.86
N ASP A 126 20.30 14.74 -17.74
CA ASP A 126 20.89 15.24 -18.98
C ASP A 126 22.02 16.16 -18.54
N ALA A 127 23.22 15.58 -18.55
CA ALA A 127 24.51 16.24 -18.46
C ALA A 127 24.84 16.92 -19.79
#